data_AF-A0A7Z7J3I0-F1
#
_entry.id   AF-A0A7Z7J3I0-F1
#
_cell.length_a   1.000
_cell.length_b   1.000
_cell.length_c   1.000
_cell.angle_alpha   90.00
_cell.angle_beta   90.00
_cell.angle_gamma   90.00
#
_symmetry.space_group_name_H-M   'P 1'
#
loop_
_entity.id
_entity.type
_entity.pdbx_description
1 polymer ?
#
loop_
_entity_poly.entity_id
_entity_poly.type
_entity_poly.pdbx_seq_one_letter_code
_entity_poly.pdbx_strand_id
1 'polypeptide(L)'
;MSKLCLALVGVMSVCLASCSSGGPSQSEREHAFLLFVQDNSNEEARIEDFESNQCKKAEGAPSYTCDVTAKVRAMDRDFGNQMDGVYSFTKMGSTWKITGRVQ
;
A
#
# COMPACT_ATOMS: atom_id res chain seq x y z
N MET A 1 -20.52 1.26 57.03
CA MET A 1 -19.28 1.63 56.31
C MET A 1 -18.51 0.35 56.00
N SER A 2 -18.49 -0.08 54.74
CA SER A 2 -17.28 -0.60 54.08
C SER A 2 -17.59 -0.73 52.60
N LYS A 3 -16.88 0.06 51.79
CA LYS A 3 -16.99 0.16 50.34
C LYS A 3 -16.11 -0.91 49.73
N LEU A 4 -16.69 -1.84 48.97
CA LEU A 4 -15.94 -2.70 48.05
C LEU A 4 -16.64 -2.66 46.70
N CYS A 5 -16.44 -1.52 46.02
CA CYS A 5 -16.70 -1.39 44.59
C CYS A 5 -15.60 -2.15 43.84
N LEU A 6 -15.79 -3.45 43.64
CA LEU A 6 -15.06 -4.19 42.62
C LEU A 6 -15.75 -3.91 41.28
N ALA A 7 -15.33 -2.82 40.65
CA ALA A 7 -15.70 -2.53 39.27
C ALA A 7 -15.01 -3.57 38.38
N LEU A 8 -15.80 -4.50 37.84
CA LEU A 8 -15.44 -5.29 36.67
C LEU A 8 -15.14 -4.32 35.52
N VAL A 9 -13.88 -3.98 35.33
CA VAL A 9 -13.43 -3.27 34.13
C VAL A 9 -13.36 -4.27 32.99
N GLY A 10 -14.36 -4.17 32.13
CA GLY A 10 -14.16 -4.15 30.68
C GLY A 10 -13.54 -5.40 30.06
N VAL A 11 -14.42 -6.36 29.79
CA VAL A 11 -14.56 -7.03 28.48
C VAL A 11 -13.36 -6.89 27.52
N MET A 12 -12.69 -8.01 27.28
CA MET A 12 -11.96 -8.27 26.05
C MET A 12 -12.73 -7.74 24.83
N SER A 13 -12.14 -6.81 24.09
CA SER A 13 -12.33 -6.79 22.64
C SER A 13 -11.07 -6.28 21.95
N VAL A 14 -10.45 -7.25 21.30
CA VAL A 14 -9.40 -7.13 20.30
C VAL A 14 -9.82 -6.09 19.26
N CYS A 15 -9.26 -4.87 19.34
CA CYS A 15 -9.22 -3.97 18.19
C CYS A 15 -7.93 -4.21 17.40
N LEU A 16 -7.65 -5.48 17.04
CA LEU A 16 -6.93 -5.78 15.81
C LEU A 16 -7.91 -5.60 14.64
N ALA A 17 -8.44 -4.39 14.51
CA ALA A 17 -8.99 -3.96 13.25
C ALA A 17 -7.78 -3.70 12.36
N SER A 18 -7.17 -4.77 11.83
CA SER A 18 -6.59 -4.66 10.50
C SER A 18 -7.76 -4.30 9.59
N CYS A 19 -8.02 -3.01 9.41
CA CYS A 19 -9.02 -2.47 8.50
C CYS A 19 -8.56 -2.72 7.06
N SER A 20 -8.41 -3.98 6.67
CA SER A 20 -8.15 -4.40 5.29
C SER A 20 -9.47 -4.62 4.55
N SER A 21 -10.39 -3.67 4.62
CA SER A 21 -11.65 -3.73 3.88
C SER A 21 -11.73 -2.57 2.88
N GLY A 22 -10.86 -2.62 1.86
CA GLY A 22 -11.06 -1.83 0.65
C GLY A 22 -9.80 -1.38 -0.09
N GLY A 23 -8.63 -1.48 0.52
CA GLY A 23 -7.36 -1.11 -0.13
C GLY A 23 -6.80 -2.21 -1.03
N PRO A 24 -5.78 -1.90 -1.85
CA PRO A 24 -5.13 -2.91 -2.67
C PRO A 24 -4.38 -3.92 -1.80
N SER A 25 -4.56 -5.21 -2.11
CA SER A 25 -3.70 -6.29 -1.61
C SER A 25 -2.25 -6.11 -2.05
N GLN A 26 -1.32 -6.87 -1.47
CA GLN A 26 0.11 -6.78 -1.82
C GLN A 26 0.35 -7.07 -3.31
N SER A 27 -0.28 -8.11 -3.85
CA SER A 27 -0.17 -8.45 -5.27
C SER A 27 -0.81 -7.40 -6.18
N GLU A 28 -1.92 -6.77 -5.78
CA GLU A 28 -2.50 -5.65 -6.52
C GLU A 28 -1.57 -4.43 -6.53
N ARG A 29 -0.84 -4.18 -5.44
CA ARG A 29 0.15 -3.10 -5.37
C ARG A 29 1.36 -3.38 -6.25
N GLU A 30 1.89 -4.61 -6.20
CA GLU A 30 3.01 -5.05 -7.03
C GLU A 30 2.65 -4.92 -8.52
N HIS A 31 1.49 -5.43 -8.91
CA HIS A 31 1.01 -5.33 -10.29
C HIS A 31 0.82 -3.88 -10.73
N ALA A 32 0.18 -3.05 -9.90
CA ALA A 32 -0.01 -1.64 -10.21
C ALA A 32 1.32 -0.87 -10.32
N PHE A 33 2.32 -1.24 -9.51
CA PHE A 33 3.66 -0.65 -9.58
C PHE A 33 4.41 -1.09 -10.85
N LEU A 34 4.33 -2.37 -11.23
CA LEU A 34 4.89 -2.84 -12.50
C LEU A 34 4.28 -2.11 -13.70
N LEU A 35 2.95 -1.99 -13.75
CA LEU A 35 2.27 -1.23 -14.80
C LEU A 35 2.73 0.23 -14.84
N PHE A 36 2.87 0.86 -13.67
CA PHE A 36 3.38 2.23 -13.58
C PHE A 36 4.81 2.36 -14.13
N VAL A 37 5.70 1.42 -13.82
CA VAL A 37 7.06 1.40 -14.38
C VAL A 37 7.00 1.21 -15.89
N GLN A 38 6.22 0.25 -16.39
CA GLN A 38 6.09 -0.03 -17.83
C GLN A 38 5.53 1.18 -18.59
N ASP A 39 4.46 1.81 -18.09
CA ASP A 39 3.82 2.99 -18.68
C ASP A 39 4.79 4.19 -18.75
N ASN A 40 5.80 4.25 -17.88
CA ASN A 40 6.80 5.33 -17.83
C ASN A 40 8.17 4.93 -18.41
N SER A 41 8.32 3.71 -18.94
CA SER A 41 9.58 3.24 -19.52
C SER A 41 9.36 2.39 -20.79
N ASN A 42 9.16 1.08 -20.66
CA ASN A 42 8.81 0.14 -21.74
C ASN A 42 8.14 -1.13 -21.17
N GLU A 43 7.54 -1.91 -22.07
CA GLU A 43 6.84 -3.16 -21.74
C GLU A 43 7.75 -4.27 -21.18
N GLU A 44 9.06 -4.22 -21.46
CA GLU A 44 10.03 -5.22 -20.97
C GLU A 44 10.50 -4.94 -19.54
N ALA A 45 10.04 -3.85 -18.92
CA ALA A 45 10.40 -3.50 -17.56
C ALA A 45 10.04 -4.61 -16.57
N ARG A 46 10.90 -4.78 -15.56
CA ARG A 46 10.76 -5.79 -14.50
C ARG A 46 10.95 -5.14 -13.14
N ILE A 47 10.25 -5.69 -12.16
CA ILE A 47 10.43 -5.37 -10.75
C ILE A 47 10.84 -6.63 -10.00
N GLU A 48 11.75 -6.48 -9.05
CA GLU A 48 12.25 -7.53 -8.16
C GLU A 48 12.19 -7.03 -6.71
N ASP A 49 12.13 -7.96 -5.74
CA ASP A 49 12.11 -7.65 -4.30
C ASP A 49 11.04 -6.61 -3.90
N PHE A 50 9.84 -6.74 -4.44
CA PHE A 50 8.74 -5.80 -4.17
C PHE A 50 8.24 -5.94 -2.72
N GLU A 51 8.28 -4.83 -1.98
CA GLU A 51 7.71 -4.70 -0.65
C GLU A 51 6.77 -3.49 -0.56
N SER A 52 5.69 -3.66 0.20
CA SER A 52 4.74 -2.61 0.54
C SER A 52 4.05 -3.00 1.84
N ASN A 53 4.46 -2.40 2.95
CA ASN A 53 4.08 -2.82 4.30
C ASN A 53 3.07 -1.88 4.93
N GLN A 54 3.13 -0.60 4.59
CA GLN A 54 2.29 0.47 5.10
C GLN A 54 1.36 0.96 4.02
N CYS A 55 0.05 0.82 4.23
CA CYS A 55 -0.92 1.43 3.36
C CYS A 55 -2.04 2.11 4.14
N LYS A 56 -2.30 3.38 3.81
CA LYS A 56 -3.30 4.23 4.46
C LYS A 56 -4.31 4.72 3.43
N LYS A 57 -5.59 4.68 3.77
CA LYS A 57 -6.64 5.31 2.94
C LYS A 57 -6.46 6.83 2.94
N ALA A 58 -6.51 7.46 1.78
CA ALA A 58 -6.51 8.91 1.67
C ALA A 58 -7.82 9.50 2.20
N GLU A 59 -7.75 10.62 2.90
CA GLU A 59 -8.94 11.33 3.37
C GLU A 59 -9.67 12.01 2.20
N GLY A 60 -10.99 11.87 2.13
CA GLY A 60 -11.81 12.51 1.09
C GLY A 60 -11.66 11.95 -0.33
N ALA A 61 -10.85 10.90 -0.56
CA ALA A 61 -10.64 10.30 -1.87
C ALA A 61 -10.77 8.77 -1.85
N PRO A 62 -11.22 8.12 -2.94
CA PRO A 62 -11.24 6.67 -3.07
C PRO A 62 -9.86 6.11 -3.44
N SER A 63 -8.80 6.61 -2.80
CA SER A 63 -7.41 6.22 -3.04
C SER A 63 -6.71 5.80 -1.75
N TYR A 64 -5.60 5.10 -1.91
CA TYR A 64 -4.76 4.60 -0.84
C TYR A 64 -3.33 5.03 -1.09
N THR A 65 -2.66 5.57 -0.07
CA THR A 65 -1.22 5.86 -0.12
C THR A 65 -0.48 4.70 0.51
N CYS A 66 0.33 4.00 -0.27
CA CYS A 66 1.15 2.89 0.23
C CYS A 66 2.63 3.16 -0.02
N ASP A 67 3.48 2.70 0.89
CA ASP A 67 4.92 2.60 0.66
C ASP A 67 5.20 1.55 -0.43
N VAL A 68 6.26 1.77 -1.19
CA VAL A 68 6.77 0.83 -2.18
C VAL A 68 8.28 0.86 -2.10
N THR A 69 8.86 -0.33 -2.01
CA THR A 69 10.28 -0.59 -2.19
C THR A 69 10.40 -1.67 -3.25
N ALA A 70 11.22 -1.46 -4.28
CA ALA A 70 11.44 -2.45 -5.32
C ALA A 70 12.71 -2.16 -6.12
N LYS A 71 13.37 -3.22 -6.60
CA LYS A 71 14.41 -3.10 -7.61
C LYS A 71 13.78 -3.01 -8.99
N VAL A 72 14.13 -1.97 -9.75
CA VAL A 72 13.57 -1.73 -11.08
C VAL A 72 14.62 -1.93 -12.16
N ARG A 73 14.27 -2.72 -13.19
CA ARG A 73 15.01 -2.80 -14.45
C ARG A 73 14.13 -2.39 -15.60
N ALA A 74 14.61 -1.44 -16.41
CA ALA A 74 13.90 -0.98 -17.61
C ALA A 74 14.89 -0.34 -18.58
N MET A 75 14.60 -0.39 -19.88
CA MET A 75 15.38 0.31 -20.92
C MET A 75 16.87 -0.09 -20.91
N ASP A 76 17.14 -1.39 -20.76
CA ASP A 76 18.49 -1.95 -20.62
C ASP A 76 19.31 -1.40 -19.45
N ARG A 77 18.65 -0.82 -18.44
CA ARG A 77 19.29 -0.23 -17.26
C ARG A 77 18.73 -0.84 -15.97
N ASP A 78 19.62 -0.96 -14.99
CA ASP A 78 19.27 -1.30 -13.62
C ASP A 78 19.16 0.01 -12.81
N PHE A 79 17.94 0.31 -12.36
CA PHE A 79 17.66 1.47 -11.52
C PHE A 79 17.75 1.11 -10.03
N GLY A 80 17.85 -0.17 -9.68
CA GLY A 80 17.77 -0.63 -8.29
C GLY A 80 16.56 -0.01 -7.59
N ASN A 81 16.81 0.52 -6.39
CA ASN A 81 15.83 1.10 -5.48
C ASN A 81 15.51 2.60 -5.73
N GLN A 82 15.89 3.17 -6.89
CA GLN A 82 15.70 4.61 -7.14
C GLN A 82 14.23 5.05 -7.16
N MET A 83 13.30 4.10 -7.35
CA MET A 83 11.88 4.36 -7.38
C MET A 83 11.18 4.14 -6.02
N ASP A 84 11.91 3.80 -4.96
CA ASP A 84 11.34 3.61 -3.62
C ASP A 84 10.61 4.87 -3.14
N GLY A 85 9.43 4.74 -2.55
CA GLY A 85 8.67 5.88 -2.04
C GLY A 85 7.21 5.57 -1.75
N VAL A 86 6.42 6.62 -1.51
CA VAL A 86 4.98 6.49 -1.25
C VAL A 86 4.20 6.82 -2.52
N TYR A 87 3.27 5.94 -2.88
CA TYR A 87 2.48 6.07 -4.09
C TYR A 87 0.98 6.07 -3.78
N SER A 88 0.21 6.83 -4.56
CA SER A 88 -1.25 6.86 -4.49
C SER A 88 -1.83 5.84 -5.46
N PHE A 89 -2.50 4.83 -4.90
CA PHE A 89 -3.21 3.77 -5.61
C PHE A 89 -4.70 4.10 -5.67
N THR A 90 -5.26 4.13 -6.86
CA THR A 90 -6.68 4.38 -7.10
C THR A 90 -7.29 3.21 -7.89
N LYS A 91 -8.47 2.75 -7.49
CA LYS A 91 -9.17 1.67 -8.18
C LYS A 91 -9.88 2.23 -9.42
N MET A 92 -9.45 1.78 -10.61
CA MET A 92 -10.03 2.14 -11.90
C MET A 92 -10.70 0.90 -12.51
N GLY A 93 -12.01 0.80 -12.38
CA GLY A 93 -12.74 -0.43 -12.72
C GLY A 93 -12.38 -1.57 -11.76
N SER A 94 -11.87 -2.68 -12.29
CA SER A 94 -11.42 -3.83 -11.51
C SER A 94 -9.96 -3.76 -11.06
N THR A 95 -9.18 -2.80 -11.58
CA THR A 95 -7.71 -2.78 -11.44
C THR A 95 -7.26 -1.57 -10.64
N TRP A 96 -6.24 -1.76 -9.79
CA TRP A 96 -5.56 -0.65 -9.12
C TRP A 96 -4.50 -0.05 -10.01
N LYS A 97 -4.42 1.28 -10.04
CA LYS A 97 -3.37 2.01 -10.75
C LYS A 97 -2.72 3.03 -9.83
N ILE A 98 -1.43 3.27 -10.04
CA ILE A 98 -0.74 4.39 -9.42
C ILE A 98 -1.13 5.66 -10.18
N THR A 99 -1.67 6.64 -9.44
CA THR A 99 -2.08 7.94 -9.98
C THR A 99 -1.11 9.06 -9.60
N GLY A 100 -0.12 8.77 -8.77
CA GLY A 100 0.91 9.73 -8.41
C GLY A 100 1.87 9.19 -7.34
N ARG A 101 3.00 9.86 -7.19
CA ARG A 101 3.95 9.69 -6.08
C ARG A 101 3.73 10.82 -5.08
N VAL A 102 3.62 10.47 -3.81
CA VAL A 102 3.47 11.42 -2.69
C VAL A 102 4.87 11.77 -2.22
N GLN A 103 5.24 13.05 -2.32
CA GLN A 103 6.52 13.62 -1.87
C GLN A 103 6.40 14.14 -0.44
#